data_AF-A0A6C0HDH7-F1
#
_entry.id   AF-A0A6C0HDH7-F1
#
_cell.length_a   1.000
_cell.length_b   1.000
_cell.length_c   1.000
_cell.angle_alpha   90.00
_cell.angle_beta   90.00
_cell.angle_gamma   90.00
#
_symmetry.space_group_name_H-M   'P 1'
#
loop_
_entity.id
_entity.type
_entity.pdbx_description
1 polymer ?
#
loop_
_entity_poly.entity_id
_entity_poly.type
_entity_poly.pdbx_seq_one_letter_code
_entity_poly.pdbx_strand_id
1 'polypeptide(L)'
;MFECDFCNKKYSSISSLNFHKKTTKKCIEIQKKLNIETSSAKFNCKFCNKEFLLKQSLESHEHSCNQKDNENNYVKILQENDYLKKELERMKEENKKLLETSKNTTTNNTTNNITNNNYNIKFSVEFDKMPQFIKENVKESLLANIDINSIKGGEQQYINDFVDGIKKFVIVKDIARGKLITKDEEGNECKTTSNKVVQKSLNFIKDEQETLIEQVQQDMPEFDGTNVKENGRINGMVNTIKQVHRDIEKDKINDFVNTIANKLTKEGILIS
;
A
#
# COMPACT_ATOMS: atom_id res chain seq x y z
N MET A 1 38.15 3.55 67.95
CA MET A 1 36.95 3.98 67.18
C MET A 1 37.40 5.08 66.24
N PHE A 2 37.15 4.93 64.94
CA PHE A 2 37.71 5.81 63.90
C PHE A 2 36.60 6.66 63.28
N GLU A 3 36.82 7.96 63.08
CA GLU A 3 35.82 8.89 62.57
C GLU A 3 36.18 9.40 61.17
N CYS A 4 35.17 9.60 60.32
CA CYS A 4 35.36 10.12 58.97
C CYS A 4 35.35 11.64 58.95
N ASP A 5 36.49 12.26 58.63
CA ASP A 5 36.66 13.72 58.58
C ASP A 5 35.72 14.45 57.60
N PHE A 6 35.09 13.72 56.67
CA PHE A 6 34.17 14.31 55.68
C PHE A 6 32.70 14.23 56.07
N CYS A 7 32.30 13.26 56.91
CA CYS A 7 30.88 13.07 57.25
C CYS A 7 30.60 12.70 58.71
N ASN A 8 31.64 12.72 59.55
CA ASN A 8 31.63 12.45 60.99
C ASN A 8 31.00 11.11 61.39
N LYS A 9 30.91 10.15 60.45
CA LYS A 9 30.50 8.77 60.75
C LYS A 9 31.63 8.02 61.43
N LYS A 10 31.28 7.22 62.45
CA LYS A 10 32.22 6.44 63.25
C LYS A 10 32.24 4.97 62.81
N TYR A 11 33.42 4.37 62.84
CA TYR A 11 33.73 3.02 62.38
C TYR A 11 34.53 2.25 63.43
N SER A 12 34.31 0.93 63.48
CA SER A 12 35.03 0.03 64.39
C SER A 12 36.46 -0.26 63.96
N SER A 13 36.79 -0.12 62.65
CA SER A 13 38.11 -0.39 62.11
C SER A 13 38.58 0.68 61.12
N ILE A 14 39.89 0.84 60.99
CA ILE A 14 40.53 1.74 60.01
C ILE A 14 40.22 1.31 58.57
N SER A 15 40.14 0.00 58.32
CA SER A 15 39.82 -0.57 57.00
C SER A 15 38.41 -0.18 56.56
N SER A 16 37.43 -0.25 57.47
CA SER A 16 36.06 0.19 57.21
C SER A 16 35.97 1.69 56.95
N LEU A 17 36.73 2.49 57.70
CA LEU A 17 36.82 3.94 57.48
C LEU A 17 37.42 4.27 56.10
N ASN A 18 38.53 3.62 55.73
CA ASN A 18 39.19 3.82 54.44
C ASN A 18 38.30 3.39 53.28
N PHE A 19 37.62 2.25 53.41
CA PHE A 19 36.64 1.79 52.42
C PHE A 19 35.49 2.79 52.28
N HIS A 20 34.96 3.29 53.39
CA HIS A 20 33.91 4.30 53.39
C HIS A 20 34.33 5.60 52.70
N LYS A 21 35.52 6.14 53.02
CA LYS A 21 36.08 7.35 52.39
C LYS A 21 36.22 7.20 50.87
N LYS A 22 36.54 6.00 50.38
CA LYS A 22 36.73 5.69 48.95
C LYS A 22 35.44 5.39 48.18
N THR A 23 34.38 4.93 48.84
CA THR A 23 33.18 4.41 48.17
C THR A 23 31.93 5.26 48.38
N THR A 24 31.87 6.04 49.47
CA THR A 24 30.65 6.78 49.82
C THR A 24 30.53 8.07 49.04
N LYS A 25 29.48 8.19 48.21
CA LYS A 25 29.18 9.35 47.35
C LYS A 25 29.36 10.70 48.04
N LYS A 26 28.80 10.86 49.25
CA LYS A 26 28.93 12.11 50.04
C LYS A 26 30.39 12.47 50.36
N CYS A 27 31.21 11.49 50.74
CA CYS A 27 32.62 11.74 51.06
C CYS A 27 33.43 12.04 49.81
N ILE A 28 33.10 11.41 48.68
CA ILE A 28 33.75 11.64 47.38
C ILE A 28 33.41 13.04 46.86
N GLU A 29 32.15 13.47 46.97
CA GLU A 29 31.73 14.82 46.58
C GLU A 29 32.43 15.91 47.39
N ILE A 30 32.60 15.69 48.70
CA ILE A 30 33.33 16.61 49.58
C ILE A 30 34.83 16.63 49.22
N GLN A 31 35.45 15.47 48.98
CA GLN A 31 36.85 15.39 48.51
C GLN A 31 37.05 16.14 47.19
N LYS A 32 36.12 15.98 46.23
CA LYS A 32 36.15 16.71 44.95
C LYS A 32 36.03 18.22 45.15
N LYS A 33 35.15 18.69 46.04
CA LYS A 33 35.01 20.13 46.35
C LYS A 33 36.27 20.73 46.98
N LEU A 34 37.03 19.90 47.70
CA LEU A 34 38.28 20.28 48.34
C LEU A 34 39.51 20.08 47.44
N ASN A 35 39.32 19.72 46.16
CA ASN A 35 40.40 19.39 45.22
C ASN A 35 41.38 18.32 45.75
N ILE A 36 40.91 17.42 46.61
CA ILE A 36 41.71 16.30 47.07
C ILE A 36 41.68 15.24 45.96
N GLU A 37 42.82 15.04 45.32
CA GLU A 37 42.96 14.04 44.26
C GLU A 37 42.88 12.63 44.85
N THR A 38 41.68 12.05 44.81
CA THR A 38 41.49 10.65 45.20
C THR A 38 41.96 9.77 44.05
N SER A 39 43.15 9.18 44.17
CA SER A 39 43.70 8.16 43.25
C SER A 39 42.94 6.83 43.36
N SER A 40 41.61 6.86 43.30
CA SER A 40 40.81 5.64 43.21
C SER A 40 40.85 5.17 41.76
N ALA A 41 41.49 4.02 41.53
CA ALA A 41 41.45 3.34 40.25
C ALA A 41 40.00 3.20 39.79
N LYS A 42 39.67 3.78 38.64
CA LYS A 42 38.35 3.68 38.02
C LYS A 42 38.33 2.46 37.11
N PHE A 43 37.23 1.71 37.14
CA PHE A 43 36.98 0.56 36.29
C PHE A 43 35.99 0.96 35.19
N ASN A 44 36.33 0.76 33.93
CA ASN A 44 35.51 1.19 32.81
C ASN A 44 34.83 0.00 32.14
N CYS A 45 33.55 0.13 31.83
CA CYS A 45 32.83 -0.85 31.03
C CYS A 45 33.30 -0.81 29.58
N LYS A 46 33.74 -1.95 29.04
CA LYS A 46 34.21 -2.07 27.64
C LYS A 46 33.14 -1.77 26.59
N PHE A 47 31.86 -1.88 26.96
CA PHE A 47 30.75 -1.71 26.02
C PHE A 47 30.23 -0.27 25.96
N CYS A 48 30.12 0.40 27.12
CA CYS A 48 29.52 1.73 27.20
C CYS A 48 30.39 2.82 27.83
N ASN A 49 31.64 2.49 28.15
CA ASN A 49 32.63 3.38 28.75
C ASN A 49 32.17 4.05 30.06
N LYS A 50 31.14 3.52 30.73
CA LYS A 50 30.75 3.98 32.06
C LYS A 50 31.84 3.63 33.08
N GLU A 51 32.21 4.60 33.90
CA GLU A 51 33.20 4.45 34.96
C GLU A 51 32.55 3.98 36.27
N PHE A 52 33.22 3.05 36.95
CA PHE A 52 32.81 2.48 38.23
C PHE A 52 33.95 2.56 39.24
N LEU A 53 33.61 2.76 40.52
CA LEU A 53 34.58 2.84 41.61
C LEU A 53 34.95 1.47 42.19
N LEU A 54 34.11 0.46 41.95
CA LEU A 54 34.24 -0.89 42.48
C LEU A 54 34.16 -1.89 41.34
N LYS A 55 35.05 -2.89 41.37
CA LYS A 55 35.07 -3.98 40.39
C LYS A 55 33.74 -4.76 40.35
N GLN A 56 33.15 -5.04 41.51
CA GLN A 56 31.86 -5.76 41.59
C GLN A 56 30.71 -4.98 40.92
N SER A 57 30.72 -3.65 41.01
CA SER A 57 29.73 -2.80 40.33
C SER A 57 29.91 -2.82 38.81
N LEU A 58 31.17 -2.86 38.33
CA LEU A 58 31.46 -3.07 36.92
C LEU A 58 30.97 -4.45 36.46
N GLU A 59 31.31 -5.52 37.18
CA GLU A 59 30.90 -6.90 36.81
C GLU A 59 29.37 -7.04 36.72
N SER A 60 28.63 -6.51 37.72
CA SER A 60 27.17 -6.50 37.68
C SER A 60 26.59 -5.67 36.52
N HIS A 61 27.24 -4.55 36.20
CA HIS A 61 26.86 -3.72 35.06
C HIS A 61 27.13 -4.43 33.72
N GLU A 62 28.28 -5.09 33.54
CA GLU A 62 28.61 -5.81 32.30
C GLU A 62 27.66 -6.98 32.01
N HIS A 63 27.06 -7.56 33.04
CA HIS A 63 26.00 -8.56 32.91
C HIS A 63 24.66 -7.98 32.42
N SER A 64 24.38 -6.70 32.67
CA SER A 64 23.12 -6.02 32.36
C SER A 64 23.30 -4.82 31.42
N CYS A 65 24.43 -4.74 30.72
CA CYS A 65 24.77 -3.60 29.88
C CYS A 65 23.99 -3.66 28.56
N ASN A 66 22.97 -2.83 28.40
CA ASN A 66 22.18 -2.77 27.16
C ASN A 66 23.03 -2.55 25.89
N GLN A 67 24.20 -1.90 25.98
CA GLN A 67 25.07 -1.71 24.82
C GLN A 67 25.75 -3.00 24.36
N LYS A 68 26.01 -3.95 25.27
CA LYS A 68 26.47 -5.30 24.93
C LYS A 68 25.41 -6.05 24.11
N ASP A 69 24.14 -5.93 24.51
CA ASP A 69 23.04 -6.57 23.80
C ASP A 69 22.84 -5.94 22.41
N ASN A 70 23.01 -4.62 22.29
CA ASN A 70 22.97 -3.93 21.00
C ASN A 70 24.11 -4.38 20.07
N GLU A 71 25.33 -4.52 20.57
CA GLU A 71 26.47 -5.00 19.78
C GLU A 71 26.25 -6.45 19.31
N ASN A 72 25.76 -7.32 20.19
CA ASN A 72 25.40 -8.69 19.83
C ASN A 72 24.27 -8.75 18.79
N ASN A 73 23.24 -7.91 18.93
CA ASN A 73 22.15 -7.82 17.98
C ASN A 73 22.64 -7.31 16.63
N TYR A 74 23.53 -6.32 16.61
CA TYR A 74 24.13 -5.82 15.38
C TYR A 74 24.90 -6.91 14.63
N VAL A 75 25.70 -7.71 15.33
CA VAL A 75 26.43 -8.85 14.73
C VAL A 75 25.45 -9.88 14.15
N LYS A 76 24.36 -10.20 14.85
CA LYS A 76 23.32 -11.10 14.32
C LYS A 76 22.65 -10.56 13.06
N ILE A 77 22.30 -9.26 13.06
CA ILE A 77 21.70 -8.58 11.91
C ILE A 77 22.66 -8.59 10.71
N LEU A 78 23.97 -8.42 10.93
CA LEU A 78 24.96 -8.51 9.85
C LEU A 78 25.05 -9.92 9.25
N GLN A 79 25.02 -10.95 10.09
CA GLN A 79 25.02 -12.35 9.64
C GLN A 79 23.78 -12.70 8.82
N GLU A 80 22.60 -12.27 9.28
CA GLU A 80 21.34 -12.48 8.57
C GLU A 80 21.32 -11.75 7.21
N ASN A 81 21.83 -10.52 7.16
CA ASN A 81 21.95 -9.78 5.89
C ASN A 81 22.90 -10.46 4.90
N ASP A 82 24.01 -11.03 5.36
CA ASP A 82 24.92 -11.79 4.50
C ASP A 82 24.24 -13.04 3.93
N TYR A 83 23.48 -13.75 4.77
CA TYR A 83 22.68 -14.90 4.34
C TYR A 83 21.62 -14.52 3.28
N LEU A 84 20.83 -13.46 3.54
CA LEU A 84 19.80 -12.99 2.61
C LEU A 84 20.39 -12.54 1.27
N LYS A 85 21.56 -11.90 1.26
CA LYS A 85 22.25 -11.53 0.02
C LYS A 85 22.64 -12.76 -0.81
N LYS A 86 23.18 -13.80 -0.17
CA LYS A 86 23.54 -15.06 -0.84
C LYS A 86 22.30 -15.75 -1.44
N GLU A 87 21.20 -15.78 -0.70
CA GLU A 87 19.95 -16.38 -1.16
C GLU A 87 19.36 -15.62 -2.37
N LEU A 88 19.41 -14.29 -2.33
CA LEU A 88 18.92 -13.44 -3.42
C LEU A 88 19.74 -13.64 -4.70
N GLU A 89 21.06 -13.79 -4.60
CA GLU A 89 21.90 -14.14 -5.75
C GLU A 89 21.62 -15.56 -6.28
N ARG A 90 21.33 -16.53 -5.40
CA ARG A 90 20.92 -17.89 -5.83
C ARG A 90 19.63 -17.84 -6.66
N MET A 91 18.62 -17.12 -6.17
CA MET A 91 17.33 -16.97 -6.86
C MET A 91 17.46 -16.24 -8.21
N LYS A 92 18.34 -15.23 -8.30
CA LYS A 92 18.63 -14.56 -9.57
C LYS A 92 19.25 -15.51 -10.60
N GLU A 93 20.20 -16.34 -10.17
CA GLU A 93 20.84 -17.32 -11.05
C GLU A 93 19.87 -18.42 -11.50
N GLU A 94 18.99 -18.89 -10.61
CA GLU A 94 17.91 -19.82 -10.96
C GLU A 94 16.95 -19.22 -12.00
N ASN A 95 16.51 -17.97 -11.80
CA ASN A 95 15.67 -17.26 -12.76
C ASN A 95 16.35 -17.09 -14.12
N LYS A 96 17.67 -16.81 -14.13
CA LYS A 96 18.46 -16.72 -15.36
C LYS A 96 18.48 -18.06 -16.11
N LYS A 97 18.71 -19.18 -15.41
CA LYS A 97 18.67 -20.53 -16.00
C LYS A 97 17.30 -20.90 -16.56
N LEU A 98 16.22 -20.52 -15.87
CA LEU A 98 14.86 -20.72 -16.35
C LEU A 98 14.59 -19.92 -17.64
N LEU A 99 15.07 -18.68 -17.71
CA LEU A 99 14.98 -17.84 -18.93
C LEU A 99 15.80 -18.39 -20.10
N GLU A 100 16.96 -18.99 -19.85
CA GLU A 100 17.76 -19.64 -20.91
C GLU A 100 17.09 -20.93 -21.40
N THR A 101 16.53 -21.72 -20.49
CA THR A 101 15.81 -22.96 -20.82
C THR A 101 14.56 -22.68 -21.65
N SER A 102 13.82 -21.62 -21.33
CA SER A 102 12.63 -21.22 -22.12
C SER A 102 13.01 -20.74 -23.52
N LYS A 103 14.11 -19.99 -23.67
CA LYS A 103 14.63 -19.56 -24.98
C LYS A 103 15.00 -20.76 -25.86
N ASN A 104 15.74 -21.73 -25.33
CA ASN A 104 16.20 -22.88 -26.12
C ASN A 104 15.04 -23.76 -26.62
N THR A 105 13.97 -23.89 -25.83
CA THR A 105 12.77 -24.64 -26.21
C THR A 105 11.98 -23.96 -27.35
N THR A 106 12.17 -22.65 -27.54
CA THR A 106 11.45 -21.86 -28.56
C THR A 106 12.09 -21.93 -29.94
N THR A 107 13.34 -22.40 -30.07
CA THR A 107 14.12 -22.33 -31.32
C THR A 107 13.79 -23.43 -32.34
N ASN A 108 13.05 -24.48 -31.96
CA ASN A 108 12.83 -25.65 -32.84
C ASN A 108 11.43 -25.76 -33.46
N ASN A 109 10.52 -24.79 -33.25
CA ASN A 109 9.19 -24.83 -33.86
C ASN A 109 8.76 -23.47 -34.45
N THR A 110 8.97 -23.36 -35.76
CA THR A 110 8.03 -22.74 -36.71
C THR A 110 8.00 -21.20 -36.74
N THR A 111 8.55 -20.67 -37.84
CA THR A 111 8.57 -19.27 -38.30
C THR A 111 7.19 -18.61 -38.50
N ASN A 112 6.08 -19.30 -38.19
CA ASN A 112 4.72 -18.77 -38.21
C ASN A 112 4.17 -18.41 -36.80
N ASN A 113 4.93 -18.61 -35.71
CA ASN A 113 4.46 -18.39 -34.33
C ASN A 113 4.96 -17.09 -33.66
N ILE A 114 5.81 -16.30 -34.31
CA ILE A 114 6.46 -15.13 -33.67
C ILE A 114 5.47 -13.98 -33.41
N THR A 115 4.51 -13.75 -34.30
CA THR A 115 3.46 -12.74 -34.11
C THR A 115 2.46 -13.12 -33.02
N ASN A 116 2.15 -14.42 -32.87
CA ASN A 116 1.21 -14.90 -31.86
C ASN A 116 1.82 -14.86 -30.45
N ASN A 117 3.13 -15.05 -30.33
CA ASN A 117 3.79 -15.07 -29.03
C ASN A 117 3.89 -13.66 -28.40
N ASN A 118 4.10 -12.61 -29.20
CA ASN A 118 4.19 -11.25 -28.68
C ASN A 118 2.83 -10.73 -28.15
N TYR A 119 1.73 -11.07 -28.83
CA TYR A 119 0.37 -10.78 -28.34
C TYR A 119 0.12 -11.47 -26.99
N ASN A 120 0.44 -12.75 -26.87
CA ASN A 120 0.21 -13.51 -25.63
C ASN A 120 1.03 -12.96 -24.45
N ILE A 121 2.29 -12.56 -24.69
CA ILE A 121 3.13 -11.95 -23.65
C ILE A 121 2.55 -10.59 -23.23
N LYS A 122 2.23 -9.72 -24.19
CA LYS A 122 1.64 -8.40 -23.89
C LYS A 122 0.29 -8.52 -23.19
N PHE A 123 -0.52 -9.50 -23.59
CA PHE A 123 -1.78 -9.84 -22.92
C PHE A 123 -1.57 -10.28 -21.49
N SER A 124 -0.66 -11.23 -21.22
CA SER A 124 -0.38 -11.70 -19.86
C SER A 124 0.07 -10.54 -18.97
N VAL A 125 1.02 -9.73 -19.43
CA VAL A 125 1.55 -8.59 -18.67
C VAL A 125 0.46 -7.58 -18.33
N GLU A 126 -0.43 -7.27 -19.29
CA GLU A 126 -1.49 -6.29 -19.07
C GLU A 126 -2.66 -6.86 -18.24
N PHE A 127 -2.98 -8.14 -18.43
CA PHE A 127 -3.96 -8.86 -17.62
C PHE A 127 -3.51 -9.01 -16.16
N ASP A 128 -2.22 -9.25 -15.91
CA ASP A 128 -1.67 -9.38 -14.56
C ASP A 128 -1.79 -8.06 -13.77
N LYS A 129 -1.54 -6.91 -14.43
CA LYS A 129 -1.72 -5.57 -13.84
C LYS A 129 -3.18 -5.18 -13.61
N MET A 130 -4.11 -5.82 -14.33
CA MET A 130 -5.52 -5.46 -14.28
C MET A 130 -6.12 -5.80 -12.91
N PRO A 131 -6.84 -4.87 -12.25
CA PRO A 131 -7.56 -5.16 -11.02
C PRO A 131 -8.72 -6.15 -11.27
N GLN A 132 -9.13 -6.86 -10.22
CA GLN A 132 -10.28 -7.76 -10.27
C GLN A 132 -11.58 -6.97 -10.48
N PHE A 133 -12.46 -7.48 -11.34
CA PHE A 133 -13.78 -6.94 -11.67
C PHE A 133 -14.82 -7.41 -10.65
N ILE A 134 -14.63 -7.00 -9.40
CA ILE A 134 -15.54 -7.27 -8.28
C ILE A 134 -16.35 -6.03 -7.92
N LYS A 135 -17.45 -6.21 -7.20
CA LYS A 135 -18.41 -5.13 -6.88
C LYS A 135 -17.71 -3.94 -6.23
N GLU A 136 -16.85 -4.20 -5.25
CA GLU A 136 -16.18 -3.20 -4.42
C GLU A 136 -15.23 -2.34 -5.26
N ASN A 137 -14.33 -2.98 -6.02
CA ASN A 137 -13.34 -2.27 -6.84
C ASN A 137 -13.99 -1.43 -7.96
N VAL A 138 -15.00 -2.00 -8.63
CA VAL A 138 -15.71 -1.31 -9.72
C VAL A 138 -16.50 -0.14 -9.17
N LYS A 139 -17.19 -0.33 -8.04
CA LYS A 139 -17.93 0.71 -7.34
C LYS A 139 -17.02 1.86 -6.91
N GLU A 140 -15.91 1.58 -6.22
CA GLU A 140 -14.96 2.61 -5.79
C GLU A 140 -14.43 3.42 -6.98
N SER A 141 -14.07 2.74 -8.07
CA SER A 141 -13.57 3.41 -9.28
C SER A 141 -14.63 4.27 -9.96
N LEU A 142 -15.88 3.80 -10.04
CA LEU A 142 -16.97 4.55 -10.63
C LEU A 142 -17.34 5.78 -9.79
N LEU A 143 -17.41 5.65 -8.47
CA LEU A 143 -17.72 6.77 -7.56
C LEU A 143 -16.61 7.82 -7.50
N ALA A 144 -15.37 7.45 -7.85
CA ALA A 144 -14.28 8.40 -7.99
C ALA A 144 -14.37 9.25 -9.28
N ASN A 145 -15.13 8.80 -10.28
CA ASN A 145 -15.26 9.48 -11.57
C ASN A 145 -16.65 10.09 -11.79
N ILE A 146 -17.71 9.48 -11.25
CA ILE A 146 -19.09 9.93 -11.39
C ILE A 146 -19.49 10.72 -10.15
N ASP A 147 -19.74 12.01 -10.35
CA ASP A 147 -20.22 12.92 -9.31
C ASP A 147 -21.51 13.65 -9.74
N ILE A 148 -21.92 14.63 -8.95
CA ILE A 148 -23.05 15.52 -9.26
C ILE A 148 -22.81 16.27 -10.60
N ASN A 149 -21.56 16.64 -10.91
CA ASN A 149 -21.21 17.35 -12.13
C ASN A 149 -21.29 16.45 -13.36
N SER A 150 -21.04 15.14 -13.22
CA SER A 150 -21.27 14.16 -14.29
C SER A 150 -22.75 14.16 -14.73
N ILE A 151 -23.69 14.14 -13.78
CA ILE A 151 -25.14 14.19 -14.06
C ILE A 151 -25.54 15.58 -14.57
N LYS A 152 -25.06 16.64 -13.92
CA LYS A 152 -25.28 18.03 -14.39
C LYS A 152 -24.62 18.28 -15.74
N GLY A 153 -23.62 17.50 -16.16
CA GLY A 153 -22.94 17.51 -17.45
C GLY A 153 -23.74 16.84 -18.57
N GLY A 154 -24.83 16.16 -18.22
CA GLY A 154 -25.73 15.50 -19.15
C GLY A 154 -25.14 14.21 -19.70
N GLU A 155 -25.79 13.68 -20.74
CA GLU A 155 -25.55 12.31 -21.22
C GLU A 155 -24.09 12.05 -21.60
N GLN A 156 -23.48 12.94 -22.39
CA GLN A 156 -22.12 12.74 -22.90
C GLN A 156 -21.07 12.80 -21.80
N GLN A 157 -21.19 13.75 -20.86
CA GLN A 157 -20.24 13.87 -19.75
C GLN A 157 -20.30 12.63 -18.87
N TYR A 158 -21.50 12.22 -18.47
CA TYR A 158 -21.68 11.02 -17.66
C TYR A 158 -21.16 9.76 -18.37
N ILE A 159 -21.39 9.60 -19.68
CA ILE A 159 -20.87 8.46 -20.44
C ILE A 159 -19.33 8.45 -20.41
N ASN A 160 -18.68 9.61 -20.54
CA ASN A 160 -17.21 9.72 -20.45
C ASN A 160 -16.71 9.33 -19.07
N ASP A 161 -17.29 9.92 -18.03
CA ASP A 161 -16.89 9.67 -16.63
C ASP A 161 -17.12 8.21 -16.24
N PHE A 162 -18.22 7.61 -16.72
CA PHE A 162 -18.51 6.20 -16.51
C PHE A 162 -17.46 5.31 -17.19
N VAL A 163 -17.15 5.55 -18.48
CA VAL A 163 -16.15 4.76 -19.22
C VAL A 163 -14.77 4.90 -18.59
N ASP A 164 -14.38 6.10 -18.18
CA ASP A 164 -13.11 6.34 -17.49
C ASP A 164 -13.02 5.57 -16.17
N GLY A 165 -14.14 5.47 -15.44
CA GLY A 165 -14.25 4.67 -14.23
C GLY A 165 -14.06 3.17 -14.44
N ILE A 166 -14.39 2.61 -15.62
CA ILE A 166 -14.37 1.15 -15.84
C ILE A 166 -13.32 0.64 -16.82
N LYS A 167 -12.75 1.49 -17.68
CA LYS A 167 -11.83 1.05 -18.76
C LYS A 167 -10.60 0.30 -18.25
N LYS A 168 -10.18 0.56 -17.01
CA LYS A 168 -9.04 -0.11 -16.35
C LYS A 168 -9.30 -1.58 -15.96
N PHE A 169 -10.55 -2.05 -16.01
CA PHE A 169 -10.92 -3.42 -15.65
C PHE A 169 -11.23 -4.31 -16.86
N VAL A 170 -11.06 -3.80 -18.08
CA VAL A 170 -11.44 -4.50 -19.30
C VAL A 170 -10.29 -4.50 -20.31
N ILE A 171 -10.09 -5.65 -20.94
CA ILE A 171 -9.26 -5.81 -22.11
C ILE A 171 -10.16 -6.09 -23.31
N VAL A 172 -9.99 -5.32 -24.39
CA VAL A 172 -10.79 -5.47 -25.60
C VAL A 172 -10.14 -6.51 -26.51
N LYS A 173 -10.82 -7.64 -26.72
CA LYS A 173 -10.31 -8.74 -27.58
C LYS A 173 -10.76 -8.63 -29.02
N ASP A 174 -12.00 -8.21 -29.25
CA ASP A 174 -12.60 -8.10 -30.58
C ASP A 174 -13.55 -6.89 -30.59
N ILE A 175 -13.10 -5.79 -31.21
CA ILE A 175 -13.85 -4.53 -31.29
C ILE A 175 -15.17 -4.75 -32.05
N ALA A 176 -15.15 -5.47 -33.17
CA ALA A 176 -16.31 -5.63 -34.04
C ALA A 176 -17.44 -6.42 -33.35
N ARG A 177 -17.08 -7.33 -32.43
CA ARG A 177 -18.03 -8.15 -31.68
C ARG A 177 -18.25 -7.70 -30.24
N GLY A 178 -17.62 -6.61 -29.80
CA GLY A 178 -17.71 -6.10 -28.43
C GLY A 178 -17.27 -7.14 -27.37
N LYS A 179 -16.32 -8.02 -27.71
CA LYS A 179 -15.85 -9.05 -26.77
C LYS A 179 -14.77 -8.48 -25.87
N LEU A 180 -15.03 -8.57 -24.58
CA LEU A 180 -14.14 -8.10 -23.52
C LEU A 180 -13.66 -9.26 -22.67
N ILE A 181 -12.51 -9.06 -22.05
CA ILE A 181 -11.96 -9.92 -20.99
C ILE A 181 -11.92 -9.11 -19.70
N THR A 182 -12.44 -9.69 -18.62
CA THR A 182 -12.37 -9.19 -17.25
C THR A 182 -11.69 -10.21 -16.34
N LYS A 183 -11.28 -9.79 -15.14
CA LYS A 183 -10.72 -10.66 -14.10
C LYS A 183 -11.78 -10.92 -13.03
N ASP A 184 -12.05 -12.17 -12.69
CA ASP A 184 -13.05 -12.50 -11.64
C ASP A 184 -12.48 -12.38 -10.21
N GLU A 185 -13.26 -12.83 -9.23
CA GLU A 185 -12.91 -12.79 -7.79
C GLU A 185 -11.67 -13.66 -7.46
N GLU A 186 -11.44 -14.73 -8.22
CA GLU A 186 -10.30 -15.63 -8.05
C GLU A 186 -9.07 -15.19 -8.87
N GLY A 187 -9.23 -14.19 -9.73
CA GLY A 187 -8.17 -13.70 -10.61
C GLY A 187 -8.15 -14.35 -11.99
N ASN A 188 -9.14 -15.17 -12.34
CA ASN A 188 -9.19 -15.89 -13.62
C ASN A 188 -9.78 -15.04 -14.76
N GLU A 189 -9.48 -15.45 -16.00
CA GLU A 189 -9.99 -14.82 -17.22
C GLU A 189 -11.48 -15.09 -17.41
N CYS A 190 -12.30 -14.03 -17.42
CA CYS A 190 -13.72 -14.09 -17.73
C CYS A 190 -14.01 -13.41 -19.09
N LYS A 191 -14.47 -14.20 -20.07
CA LYS A 191 -14.89 -13.69 -21.39
C LYS A 191 -16.33 -13.21 -21.33
N THR A 192 -16.58 -11.97 -21.71
CA THR A 192 -17.90 -11.35 -21.65
C THR A 192 -18.10 -10.37 -22.80
N THR A 193 -19.29 -9.73 -22.86
CA THR A 193 -19.59 -8.67 -23.81
C THR A 193 -19.59 -7.31 -23.12
N SER A 194 -19.31 -6.25 -23.86
CA SER A 194 -19.33 -4.88 -23.35
C SER A 194 -20.66 -4.50 -22.68
N ASN A 195 -21.80 -4.88 -23.27
CA ASN A 195 -23.12 -4.66 -22.67
C ASN A 195 -23.27 -5.30 -21.28
N LYS A 196 -22.82 -6.56 -21.11
CA LYS A 196 -22.88 -7.25 -19.82
C LYS A 196 -22.00 -6.60 -18.76
N VAL A 197 -20.81 -6.12 -19.16
CA VAL A 197 -19.92 -5.38 -18.25
C VAL A 197 -20.58 -4.08 -17.79
N VAL A 198 -21.17 -3.32 -18.71
CA VAL A 198 -21.85 -2.05 -18.40
C VAL A 198 -23.06 -2.29 -17.50
N GLN A 199 -23.93 -3.26 -17.82
CA GLN A 199 -25.09 -3.60 -16.98
C GLN A 199 -24.67 -4.01 -15.57
N LYS A 200 -23.66 -4.89 -15.45
CA LYS A 200 -23.15 -5.34 -14.14
C LYS A 200 -22.54 -4.17 -13.35
N SER A 201 -21.80 -3.29 -14.01
CA SER A 201 -21.22 -2.08 -13.40
C SER A 201 -22.28 -1.10 -12.91
N LEU A 202 -23.31 -0.82 -13.73
CA LEU A 202 -24.44 0.03 -13.33
C LEU A 202 -25.20 -0.55 -12.15
N ASN A 203 -25.40 -1.88 -12.12
CA ASN A 203 -26.04 -2.55 -11.00
C ASN A 203 -25.21 -2.46 -9.70
N PHE A 204 -23.88 -2.37 -9.79
CA PHE A 204 -23.01 -2.23 -8.61
C PHE A 204 -23.12 -0.87 -7.92
N ILE A 205 -23.50 0.18 -8.64
CA ILE A 205 -23.58 1.56 -8.15
C ILE A 205 -25.00 2.13 -8.15
N LYS A 206 -26.01 1.26 -8.28
CA LYS A 206 -27.41 1.67 -8.39
C LYS A 206 -27.84 2.57 -7.21
N ASP A 207 -27.59 2.11 -5.98
CA ASP A 207 -28.00 2.80 -4.75
C ASP A 207 -27.33 4.18 -4.61
N GLU A 208 -26.04 4.27 -4.95
CA GLU A 208 -25.31 5.54 -4.93
C GLU A 208 -25.78 6.50 -6.03
N GLN A 209 -26.11 5.99 -7.21
CA GLN A 209 -26.67 6.81 -8.28
C GLN A 209 -28.04 7.36 -7.93
N GLU A 210 -28.89 6.59 -7.25
CA GLU A 210 -30.17 7.09 -6.73
C GLU A 210 -29.93 8.23 -5.73
N THR A 211 -28.94 8.08 -4.83
CA THR A 211 -28.55 9.14 -3.88
C THR A 211 -28.03 10.40 -4.60
N LEU A 212 -27.16 10.25 -5.61
CA LEU A 212 -26.64 11.38 -6.40
C LEU A 212 -27.76 12.09 -7.16
N ILE A 213 -28.72 11.34 -7.70
CA ILE A 213 -29.90 11.90 -8.37
C ILE A 213 -30.72 12.74 -7.39
N GLU A 214 -30.99 12.24 -6.19
CA GLU A 214 -31.73 12.99 -5.17
C GLU A 214 -31.03 14.30 -4.80
N GLN A 215 -29.70 14.26 -4.63
CA GLN A 215 -28.89 15.47 -4.39
C GLN A 215 -28.97 16.44 -5.56
N VAL A 216 -28.83 15.98 -6.80
CA VAL A 216 -28.97 16.82 -7.99
C VAL A 216 -30.35 17.48 -8.04
N GLN A 217 -31.41 16.75 -7.67
CA GLN A 217 -32.78 17.29 -7.65
C GLN A 217 -33.00 18.33 -6.54
N GLN A 218 -32.36 18.16 -5.38
CA GLN A 218 -32.40 19.15 -4.28
C GLN A 218 -31.58 20.41 -4.60
N ASP A 219 -30.48 20.26 -5.33
CA ASP A 219 -29.60 21.35 -5.76
C ASP A 219 -30.16 22.17 -6.94
N MET A 220 -31.25 21.73 -7.59
CA MET A 220 -31.79 22.44 -8.75
C MET A 220 -32.35 23.81 -8.32
N PRO A 221 -31.96 24.91 -9.00
CA PRO A 221 -32.48 26.24 -8.70
C PRO A 221 -33.99 26.29 -8.97
N GLU A 222 -34.71 27.10 -8.19
CA GLU A 222 -36.12 27.36 -8.42
C GLU A 222 -36.34 27.81 -9.87
N PHE A 223 -37.41 27.31 -10.48
CA PHE A 223 -37.70 27.56 -11.88
C PHE A 223 -38.16 29.01 -12.07
N ASP A 224 -37.25 29.88 -12.52
CA ASP A 224 -37.51 31.29 -12.80
C ASP A 224 -37.62 31.61 -14.32
N GLY A 225 -37.52 30.58 -15.17
CA GLY A 225 -37.58 30.68 -16.62
C GLY A 225 -36.26 31.04 -17.32
N THR A 226 -35.19 31.38 -16.58
CA THR A 226 -33.87 31.67 -17.18
C THR A 226 -33.05 30.40 -17.45
N ASN A 227 -33.26 29.36 -16.64
CA ASN A 227 -32.49 28.10 -16.67
C ASN A 227 -33.20 26.94 -17.39
N VAL A 228 -34.19 27.21 -18.25
CA VAL A 228 -35.04 26.18 -18.89
C VAL A 228 -34.23 25.11 -19.62
N LYS A 229 -33.20 25.51 -20.38
CA LYS A 229 -32.37 24.57 -21.16
C LYS A 229 -31.52 23.68 -20.26
N GLU A 230 -30.96 24.24 -19.20
CA GLU A 230 -30.11 23.51 -18.26
C GLU A 230 -30.93 22.53 -17.43
N ASN A 231 -32.04 22.99 -16.83
CA ASN A 231 -32.96 22.15 -16.07
C ASN A 231 -33.57 21.05 -16.95
N GLY A 232 -33.88 21.35 -18.21
CA GLY A 232 -34.34 20.36 -19.18
C GLY A 232 -33.30 19.26 -19.44
N ARG A 233 -32.03 19.63 -19.60
CA ARG A 233 -30.92 18.69 -19.81
C ARG A 233 -30.66 17.81 -18.57
N ILE A 234 -30.65 18.40 -17.38
CA ILE A 234 -30.47 17.69 -16.11
C ILE A 234 -31.60 16.69 -15.89
N ASN A 235 -32.87 17.13 -16.04
CA ASN A 235 -34.02 16.25 -15.91
C ASN A 235 -34.04 15.14 -16.97
N GLY A 236 -33.61 15.44 -18.19
CA GLY A 236 -33.41 14.44 -19.24
C GLY A 236 -32.45 13.35 -18.79
N MET A 237 -31.29 13.73 -18.25
CA MET A 237 -30.29 12.78 -17.76
C MET A 237 -30.79 11.95 -16.57
N VAL A 238 -31.41 12.59 -15.58
CA VAL A 238 -32.02 11.90 -14.43
C VAL A 238 -33.03 10.85 -14.88
N ASN A 239 -33.89 11.20 -15.84
CA ASN A 239 -34.87 10.27 -16.39
C ASN A 239 -34.22 9.12 -17.15
N THR A 240 -33.15 9.38 -17.91
CA THR A 240 -32.35 8.35 -18.59
C THR A 240 -31.76 7.36 -17.59
N ILE A 241 -31.10 7.83 -16.52
CA ILE A 241 -30.51 6.94 -15.50
C ILE A 241 -31.60 6.09 -14.83
N LYS A 242 -32.71 6.71 -14.39
CA LYS A 242 -33.83 5.97 -13.79
C LYS A 242 -34.43 4.94 -14.75
N GLN A 243 -34.51 5.24 -16.04
CA GLN A 243 -34.99 4.29 -17.05
C GLN A 243 -34.02 3.12 -17.22
N VAL A 244 -32.72 3.40 -17.27
CA VAL A 244 -31.67 2.39 -17.38
C VAL A 244 -31.71 1.43 -16.19
N HIS A 245 -31.88 1.92 -14.96
CA HIS A 245 -32.03 1.07 -13.77
C HIS A 245 -33.23 0.12 -13.89
N ARG A 246 -34.40 0.64 -14.34
CA ARG A 246 -35.60 -0.20 -14.58
C ARG A 246 -35.40 -1.23 -15.69
N ASP A 247 -34.63 -0.90 -16.72
CA ASP A 247 -34.35 -1.81 -17.83
C ASP A 247 -33.36 -2.90 -17.44
N ILE A 248 -32.34 -2.58 -16.62
CA ILE A 248 -31.39 -3.56 -16.08
C ILE A 248 -32.09 -4.61 -15.22
N GLU A 249 -33.05 -4.22 -14.37
CA GLU A 249 -33.86 -5.17 -13.59
C GLU A 249 -34.65 -6.17 -14.45
N LYS A 250 -34.93 -5.79 -15.71
CA LYS A 250 -35.66 -6.61 -16.69
C LYS A 250 -34.74 -7.30 -17.69
N ASP A 251 -33.42 -7.24 -17.48
CA ASP A 251 -32.38 -7.71 -18.41
C ASP A 251 -32.57 -7.16 -19.84
N LYS A 252 -33.05 -5.92 -19.96
CA LYS A 252 -33.23 -5.23 -21.23
C LYS A 252 -32.02 -4.36 -21.53
N ILE A 253 -31.59 -4.39 -22.79
CA ILE A 253 -30.53 -3.53 -23.29
C ILE A 253 -31.17 -2.23 -23.78
N ASN A 254 -30.85 -1.13 -23.10
CA ASN A 254 -31.26 0.21 -23.48
C ASN A 254 -30.22 0.83 -24.44
N ASP A 255 -30.64 1.72 -25.33
CA ASP A 255 -29.75 2.47 -26.25
C ASP A 255 -28.63 3.23 -25.51
N PHE A 256 -28.90 3.71 -24.30
CA PHE A 256 -27.90 4.34 -23.45
C PHE A 256 -26.80 3.35 -23.02
N VAL A 257 -27.17 2.13 -22.64
CA VAL A 257 -26.22 1.04 -22.29
C VAL A 257 -25.38 0.68 -23.51
N ASN A 258 -26.01 0.55 -24.69
CA ASN A 258 -25.30 0.31 -25.95
C ASN A 258 -24.31 1.43 -26.27
N THR A 259 -24.67 2.69 -26.00
CA THR A 259 -23.79 3.84 -26.24
C THR A 259 -22.55 3.80 -25.35
N ILE A 260 -22.73 3.53 -24.05
CA ILE A 260 -21.60 3.32 -23.12
C ILE A 260 -20.75 2.14 -23.57
N ALA A 261 -21.37 1.01 -23.90
CA ALA A 261 -20.67 -0.22 -24.31
C ALA A 261 -19.86 -0.03 -25.59
N ASN A 262 -20.39 0.71 -26.57
CA ASN A 262 -19.70 1.05 -27.81
C ASN A 262 -18.48 1.95 -27.55
N LYS A 263 -18.61 2.94 -26.67
CA LYS A 263 -17.49 3.81 -26.28
C LYS A 263 -16.44 3.04 -25.48
N LEU A 264 -16.85 2.20 -24.53
CA LEU A 264 -15.96 1.31 -23.78
C LEU A 264 -15.15 0.39 -24.70
N THR A 265 -15.77 -0.14 -25.75
CA THR A 265 -15.09 -1.02 -26.72
C THR A 265 -14.04 -0.26 -27.54
N LYS A 266 -14.20 1.05 -27.75
CA LYS A 266 -13.24 1.91 -28.46
C LYS A 266 -12.11 2.41 -27.59
N GLU A 267 -12.39 2.66 -26.31
CA GLU A 267 -11.46 3.31 -25.36
C GLU A 267 -10.82 2.34 -24.35
N GLY A 268 -11.27 1.09 -24.31
CA GLY A 268 -10.69 0.05 -23.46
C GLY A 268 -9.26 -0.32 -23.87
N ILE A 269 -8.60 -1.11 -23.02
CA ILE A 269 -7.21 -1.53 -23.24
C ILE A 269 -7.14 -2.45 -24.48
N LEU A 270 -6.55 -1.94 -25.55
CA LEU A 270 -6.34 -2.67 -26.81
C LEU A 270 -4.94 -3.28 -26.82
N ILE A 271 -4.89 -4.60 -26.98
CA ILE A 271 -3.63 -5.31 -27.18
C ILE A 271 -3.45 -5.48 -28.68
N SER A 272 -2.74 -4.54 -29.28
CA SER A 272 -2.19 -4.65 -30.63
C SER A 272 -0.89 -5.43 -30.67
#